data_AF-A0A1G3R829-F1
#
_entry.id   AF-A0A1G3R829-F1
#
_cell.length_a   1.000
_cell.length_b   1.000
_cell.length_c   1.000
_cell.angle_alpha   90.00
_cell.angle_beta   90.00
_cell.angle_gamma   90.00
#
_symmetry.space_group_name_H-M   'P 1'
#
loop_
_entity.id
_entity.type
_entity.pdbx_description
1 polymer ?
#
loop_
_entity_poly.entity_id
_entity_poly.type
_entity_poly.pdbx_seq_one_letter_code
_entity_poly.pdbx_strand_id
1 'polypeptide(L)'
;MPAEIAADAVAAARGAPVIAHGPPNLLRAAFLAGCVDYLREPWTPGEFTVRAAAALERAAAPGLGGMRLEGTRLSGPRGAAELTGHQAAALRLLASRRGVPVDRTALAWAVTGHPPAPGSRSVDVHVSALRAKLARVTLPGEGPRIRAVRGRGYQLG
;
A
#
# COMPACT_ATOMS: atom_id res chain seq x y z
N MET A 1 -7.91 -27.21 22.52
CA MET A 1 -8.70 -26.68 21.40
C MET A 1 -8.72 -25.15 21.43
N PRO A 2 -7.72 -24.43 20.86
CA PRO A 2 -7.99 -23.03 20.45
C PRO A 2 -7.29 -22.55 19.15
N ALA A 3 -6.52 -23.38 18.44
CA ALA A 3 -5.78 -22.92 17.26
C ALA A 3 -6.59 -22.90 15.95
N GLU A 4 -7.63 -23.74 15.84
CA GLU A 4 -8.42 -23.89 14.60
C GLU A 4 -9.30 -22.67 14.31
N ILE A 5 -9.82 -21.98 15.34
CA ILE A 5 -10.70 -20.81 15.18
C ILE A 5 -9.97 -19.64 14.50
N ALA A 6 -8.64 -19.51 14.68
CA ALA A 6 -7.88 -18.39 14.12
C ALA A 6 -7.71 -18.49 12.59
N ALA A 7 -7.43 -19.67 12.05
CA ALA A 7 -7.20 -19.86 10.61
C ALA A 7 -8.49 -19.70 9.80
N ASP A 8 -9.59 -20.30 10.27
CA ASP A 8 -10.89 -20.21 9.61
C ASP A 8 -11.46 -18.78 9.67
N ALA A 9 -11.27 -18.08 10.79
CA ALA A 9 -11.68 -16.67 10.91
C ALA A 9 -10.86 -15.73 10.01
N VAL A 10 -9.55 -15.97 9.84
CA VAL A 10 -8.73 -15.17 8.91
C VAL A 10 -9.12 -15.45 7.46
N ALA A 11 -9.36 -16.71 7.10
CA ALA A 11 -9.86 -17.08 5.77
C ALA A 11 -11.22 -16.43 5.46
N ALA A 12 -12.10 -16.31 6.47
CA ALA A 12 -13.40 -15.67 6.33
C ALA A 12 -13.36 -14.14 6.17
N ALA A 13 -12.25 -13.48 6.53
CA ALA A 13 -12.15 -12.01 6.57
C ALA A 13 -12.09 -11.32 5.19
N ARG A 14 -12.09 -12.07 4.07
CA ARG A 14 -12.19 -11.58 2.68
C ARG A 14 -11.31 -10.35 2.35
N GLY A 15 -10.11 -10.25 2.95
CA GLY A 15 -9.15 -9.16 2.72
C GLY A 15 -9.20 -8.01 3.73
N ALA A 16 -10.07 -8.05 4.74
CA ALA A 16 -10.02 -7.14 5.86
C ALA A 16 -8.82 -7.45 6.79
N PRO A 17 -8.16 -6.45 7.39
CA PRO A 17 -7.10 -6.67 8.37
C PRO A 17 -7.66 -7.38 9.62
N VAL A 18 -7.01 -8.48 10.03
CA VAL A 18 -7.41 -9.27 11.21
C VAL A 18 -6.43 -9.06 12.36
N ILE A 19 -6.95 -8.72 13.54
CA ILE A 19 -6.18 -8.62 14.78
C ILE A 19 -6.63 -9.76 15.71
N ALA A 20 -5.70 -10.61 16.14
CA ALA A 20 -5.97 -11.66 17.11
C ALA A 20 -5.60 -11.21 18.53
N HIS A 21 -6.13 -11.88 19.57
CA HIS A 21 -5.71 -11.65 20.95
C HIS A 21 -5.58 -12.96 21.74
N GLY A 22 -4.87 -12.92 22.88
CA GLY A 22 -4.74 -14.06 23.79
C GLY A 22 -3.37 -14.18 24.48
N PRO A 23 -3.02 -15.39 24.97
CA PRO A 23 -1.76 -15.63 25.68
C PRO A 23 -0.54 -15.69 24.73
N PRO A 24 0.68 -15.38 25.23
CA PRO A 24 1.88 -15.22 24.39
C PRO A 24 2.25 -16.43 23.52
N ASN A 25 1.91 -17.64 23.94
CA ASN A 25 2.19 -18.89 23.22
C ASN A 25 1.40 -19.01 21.91
N LEU A 26 0.32 -18.26 21.71
CA LEU A 26 -0.46 -18.26 20.46
C LEU A 26 0.00 -17.22 19.44
N LEU A 27 0.88 -16.29 19.82
CA LEU A 27 1.36 -15.20 18.96
C LEU A 27 1.89 -15.73 17.62
N ARG A 28 2.74 -16.75 17.67
CA ARG A 28 3.33 -17.35 16.46
C ARG A 28 2.26 -17.94 15.54
N ALA A 29 1.29 -18.65 16.09
CA ALA A 29 0.23 -19.28 15.31
C ALA A 29 -0.68 -18.23 14.64
N ALA A 30 -0.99 -17.12 15.34
CA ALA A 30 -1.80 -16.04 14.78
C ALA A 30 -1.14 -15.38 13.56
N PHE A 31 0.16 -15.09 13.61
CA PHE A 31 0.86 -14.54 12.45
C PHE A 31 0.95 -15.53 11.29
N LEU A 32 1.17 -16.83 11.57
CA LEU A 32 1.15 -17.87 10.54
C LEU A 32 -0.23 -18.02 9.88
N ALA A 33 -1.31 -17.73 10.62
CA ALA A 33 -2.67 -17.73 10.10
C ALA A 33 -3.01 -16.48 9.26
N GLY A 34 -2.15 -15.44 9.25
CA GLY A 34 -2.34 -14.23 8.44
C GLY A 34 -2.87 -13.01 9.19
N CYS A 35 -2.89 -13.02 10.52
CA CYS A 35 -3.22 -11.83 11.31
C CYS A 35 -2.20 -10.70 11.09
N VAL A 36 -2.66 -9.45 11.07
CA VAL A 36 -1.82 -8.26 10.88
C VAL A 36 -1.30 -7.66 12.19
N ASP A 37 -1.89 -8.04 13.32
CA ASP A 37 -1.45 -7.68 14.66
C ASP A 37 -1.94 -8.71 15.69
N TYR A 38 -1.34 -8.72 16.89
CA TYR A 38 -1.68 -9.59 18.01
C TYR A 38 -1.69 -8.82 19.35
N LEU A 39 -2.82 -8.86 20.05
CA LEU A 39 -3.01 -8.25 21.37
C LEU A 39 -2.79 -9.28 22.48
N ARG A 40 -1.77 -9.06 23.32
CA ARG A 40 -1.53 -9.93 24.48
C ARG A 40 -2.49 -9.58 25.60
N GLU A 41 -3.03 -10.60 26.26
CA GLU A 41 -3.85 -10.40 27.45
C GLU A 41 -3.01 -10.16 28.72
N PRO A 42 -3.44 -9.26 29.62
CA PRO A 42 -4.62 -8.37 29.48
C PRO A 42 -4.32 -7.14 28.60
N TRP A 43 -5.29 -6.74 27.78
CA TRP A 43 -5.26 -5.52 26.97
C TRP A 43 -6.41 -4.58 27.34
N THR A 44 -6.34 -3.32 26.89
CA THR A 44 -7.39 -2.32 27.17
C THR A 44 -8.17 -1.93 25.90
N PRO A 45 -9.43 -1.46 26.01
CA PRO A 45 -10.17 -0.95 24.85
C PRO A 45 -9.42 0.15 24.08
N GLY A 46 -8.67 1.00 24.79
CA GLY A 46 -7.84 2.04 24.17
C GLY A 46 -6.72 1.46 23.30
N GLU A 47 -6.05 0.40 23.78
CA GLU A 47 -5.02 -0.29 23.00
C GLU A 47 -5.59 -0.92 21.73
N PHE A 48 -6.74 -1.59 21.83
CA PHE A 48 -7.41 -2.16 20.66
C PHE A 48 -7.77 -1.08 19.64
N THR A 49 -8.34 0.03 20.09
CA THR A 49 -8.77 1.13 19.20
C THR A 49 -7.59 1.70 18.41
N VAL A 50 -6.45 1.94 19.07
CA VAL A 50 -5.24 2.44 18.40
C VAL A 50 -4.68 1.43 17.39
N ARG A 51 -4.61 0.15 17.76
CA ARG A 51 -4.09 -0.90 16.87
C ARG A 51 -5.01 -1.18 15.68
N ALA A 52 -6.33 -1.19 15.90
CA ALA A 52 -7.33 -1.34 14.85
C ALA A 52 -7.26 -0.18 13.86
N ALA A 53 -7.17 1.06 14.35
CA ALA A 53 -6.98 2.22 13.51
C ALA A 53 -5.70 2.09 12.67
N ALA A 54 -4.57 1.77 13.28
CA ALA A 54 -3.30 1.59 12.57
C ALA A 54 -3.33 0.45 11.53
N ALA A 55 -4.04 -0.65 11.83
CA ALA A 55 -4.22 -1.76 10.90
C ALA A 55 -5.09 -1.38 9.70
N LEU A 56 -6.19 -0.67 9.93
CA LEU A 56 -7.05 -0.12 8.88
C LEU A 56 -6.32 0.92 8.03
N GLU A 57 -5.52 1.78 8.63
CA GLU A 57 -4.68 2.74 7.90
C GLU A 57 -3.66 2.03 7.00
N ARG A 58 -2.98 0.99 7.48
CA ARG A 58 -2.05 0.19 6.66
C ARG A 58 -2.77 -0.55 5.53
N ALA A 59 -3.99 -1.03 5.77
CA ALA A 59 -4.81 -1.65 4.72
C ALA A 59 -5.29 -0.61 3.69
N ALA A 60 -5.57 0.62 4.13
CA ALA A 60 -6.01 1.73 3.28
C ALA A 60 -4.86 2.44 2.54
N ALA A 61 -3.62 2.34 3.04
CA ALA A 61 -2.42 2.95 2.48
C ALA A 61 -1.52 1.87 1.85
N PRO A 62 -1.74 1.50 0.58
CA PRO A 62 -0.96 0.46 -0.05
C PRO A 62 0.52 0.86 -0.09
N GLY A 63 1.43 0.06 0.47
CA GLY A 63 2.86 0.02 0.13
C GLY A 63 3.70 1.32 0.06
N LEU A 64 3.22 2.47 0.55
CA LEU A 64 3.84 3.77 0.28
C LEU A 64 4.99 4.14 1.26
N GLY A 65 5.46 3.19 2.08
CA GLY A 65 6.68 3.37 2.88
C GLY A 65 6.71 4.62 3.76
N GLY A 66 5.65 4.83 4.56
CA GLY A 66 5.54 6.00 5.45
C GLY A 66 4.91 7.24 4.80
N MET A 67 4.50 7.15 3.54
CA MET A 67 3.67 8.18 2.90
C MET A 67 2.19 7.78 2.88
N ARG A 68 1.31 8.78 2.85
CA ARG A 68 -0.14 8.63 2.81
C ARG A 68 -0.70 9.36 1.60
N LEU A 69 -1.62 8.72 0.88
CA LEU A 69 -2.30 9.31 -0.27
C LEU A 69 -3.80 9.44 0.03
N GLU A 70 -4.28 10.66 0.22
CA GLU A 70 -5.68 11.01 0.47
C GLU A 70 -6.23 11.83 -0.69
N GLY A 71 -7.13 11.25 -1.50
CA GLY A 71 -7.59 11.90 -2.73
C GLY A 71 -6.41 12.14 -3.70
N THR A 72 -6.02 13.40 -3.88
CA THR A 72 -4.83 13.80 -4.65
C THR A 72 -3.66 14.24 -3.77
N ARG A 73 -3.87 14.38 -2.46
CA ARG A 73 -2.86 14.87 -1.53
C ARG A 73 -1.95 13.72 -1.11
N LEU A 74 -0.67 13.82 -1.46
CA LEU A 74 0.37 12.90 -1.03
C LEU A 74 1.14 13.55 0.14
N SER A 75 1.13 12.94 1.32
CA SER A 75 1.89 13.37 2.49
C SER A 75 3.00 12.37 2.84
N GLY A 76 4.11 12.89 3.34
CA GLY A 76 5.27 12.10 3.76
C GLY A 76 6.16 12.86 4.75
N PRO A 77 7.31 12.29 5.13
CA PRO A 77 8.20 12.85 6.15
C PRO A 77 8.68 14.29 5.91
N ARG A 78 8.75 14.74 4.66
CA ARG A 78 9.19 16.10 4.29
C ARG A 78 8.06 17.08 4.02
N GLY A 79 6.81 16.68 4.24
CA GLY A 79 5.63 17.50 4.00
C GLY A 79 4.67 16.85 3.00
N ALA A 80 3.92 17.66 2.27
CA ALA A 80 2.91 17.19 1.34
C ALA A 80 3.07 17.79 -0.07
N ALA A 81 2.57 17.07 -1.06
CA ALA A 81 2.51 17.49 -2.45
C ALA A 81 1.14 17.11 -3.05
N GLU A 82 0.56 18.03 -3.83
CA GLU A 82 -0.64 17.72 -4.60
C GLU A 82 -0.28 16.96 -5.87
N LEU A 83 -0.95 15.82 -6.09
CA LEU A 83 -0.93 15.05 -7.32
C LEU A 83 -2.06 15.54 -8.25
N THR A 84 -1.96 15.27 -9.55
CA THR A 84 -3.17 15.30 -10.39
C THR A 84 -3.99 14.03 -10.15
N GLY A 85 -5.27 14.01 -10.51
CA GLY A 85 -6.10 12.80 -10.43
C GLY A 85 -5.45 11.60 -11.13
N HIS A 86 -4.88 11.81 -12.31
CA HIS A 86 -4.16 10.79 -13.07
C HIS A 86 -2.88 10.30 -12.37
N GLN A 87 -2.12 11.20 -11.73
CA GLN A 87 -0.92 10.81 -10.97
C GLN A 87 -1.29 10.01 -9.71
N ALA A 88 -2.36 10.39 -9.02
CA ALA A 88 -2.86 9.66 -7.88
C ALA A 88 -3.38 8.26 -8.28
N ALA A 89 -4.08 8.14 -9.41
CA ALA A 89 -4.51 6.86 -9.96
C ALA A 89 -3.33 5.94 -10.31
N ALA A 90 -2.31 6.47 -11.00
CA ALA A 90 -1.09 5.73 -11.29
C ALA A 90 -0.38 5.26 -10.01
N LEU A 91 -0.25 6.14 -9.01
CA LEU A 91 0.39 5.81 -7.75
C LEU A 91 -0.37 4.71 -7.00
N ARG A 92 -1.71 4.78 -6.94
CA ARG A 92 -2.55 3.73 -6.33
C ARG A 92 -2.36 2.38 -7.01
N LEU A 93 -2.34 2.35 -8.34
CA LEU A 93 -2.15 1.12 -9.10
C LEU A 93 -0.75 0.51 -8.87
N LEU A 94 0.29 1.34 -8.86
CA LEU A 94 1.65 0.89 -8.57
C LEU A 94 1.81 0.42 -7.12
N ALA A 95 1.14 1.09 -6.19
CA ALA A 95 1.19 0.79 -4.77
C ALA A 95 0.42 -0.49 -4.40
N SER A 96 -0.73 -0.74 -5.03
CA SER A 96 -1.50 -1.97 -4.83
C SER A 96 -0.75 -3.22 -5.32
N ARG A 97 0.22 -3.05 -6.22
CA ARG A 97 1.11 -4.08 -6.74
C ARG A 97 2.57 -3.82 -6.38
N ARG A 98 2.83 -3.33 -5.16
CA ARG A 98 4.21 -3.06 -4.72
C ARG A 98 5.08 -4.30 -4.91
N GLY A 99 6.28 -4.09 -5.45
CA GLY A 99 7.21 -5.17 -5.77
C GLY A 99 6.85 -5.96 -7.03
N VAL A 100 5.77 -5.63 -7.74
CA VAL A 100 5.37 -6.28 -8.99
C VAL A 100 5.30 -5.26 -10.12
N PRO A 101 5.89 -5.52 -11.30
CA PRO A 101 5.77 -4.62 -12.44
C PRO A 101 4.32 -4.51 -12.93
N VAL A 102 3.92 -3.28 -13.27
CA VAL A 102 2.64 -2.93 -13.89
C VAL A 102 2.89 -2.50 -15.34
N ASP A 103 2.13 -3.10 -16.26
CA ASP A 103 2.22 -2.84 -17.69
C ASP A 103 1.96 -1.39 -18.06
N ARG A 104 2.69 -0.90 -19.07
CA ARG A 104 2.50 0.46 -19.61
C ARG A 104 1.07 0.67 -20.09
N THR A 105 0.47 -0.33 -20.70
CA THR A 105 -0.92 -0.29 -21.16
C THR A 105 -1.87 -0.12 -19.98
N ALA A 106 -1.70 -0.88 -18.90
CA ALA A 106 -2.53 -0.76 -17.70
C ALA A 106 -2.36 0.62 -17.03
N LEU A 107 -1.14 1.14 -16.99
CA LEU A 107 -0.86 2.49 -16.49
C LEU A 107 -1.48 3.57 -17.37
N ALA A 108 -1.44 3.42 -18.69
CA ALA A 108 -2.09 4.35 -19.61
C ALA A 108 -3.60 4.38 -19.37
N TRP A 109 -4.26 3.22 -19.26
CA TRP A 109 -5.68 3.15 -18.89
C TRP A 109 -5.99 3.87 -17.57
N ALA A 110 -5.17 3.66 -16.53
CA ALA A 110 -5.36 4.32 -15.24
C ALA A 110 -5.14 5.85 -15.28
N VAL A 111 -4.31 6.33 -16.21
CA VAL A 111 -3.87 7.73 -16.29
C VAL A 111 -4.66 8.54 -17.32
N THR A 112 -5.15 7.92 -18.40
CA THR A 112 -5.82 8.62 -19.51
C THR A 112 -7.20 8.06 -19.85
N GLY A 113 -7.63 6.97 -19.19
CA GLY A 113 -8.92 6.32 -19.44
C GLY A 113 -9.01 5.55 -20.76
N HIS A 114 -7.91 5.47 -21.51
CA HIS A 114 -7.84 4.89 -22.86
C HIS A 114 -6.48 4.22 -23.05
N PRO A 115 -6.34 3.26 -24.00
CA PRO A 115 -5.06 2.62 -24.28
C PRO A 115 -4.05 3.64 -24.83
N PRO A 116 -2.74 3.39 -24.64
CA PRO A 116 -1.72 4.30 -25.13
C PRO A 116 -1.71 4.28 -26.67
N ALA A 117 -1.66 5.46 -27.28
CA ALA A 117 -1.41 5.56 -28.72
C ALA A 117 -0.06 4.91 -29.07
N PRO A 118 0.08 4.32 -30.29
CA PRO A 118 1.34 3.75 -30.73
C PRO A 118 2.49 4.76 -30.59
N GLY A 119 3.55 4.38 -29.88
CA GLY A 119 4.71 5.26 -29.63
C GLY A 119 4.52 6.35 -28.55
N SER A 120 3.37 6.40 -27.85
CA SER A 120 3.10 7.41 -26.84
C SER A 120 4.06 7.35 -25.65
N ARG A 121 4.54 8.52 -25.22
CA ARG A 121 5.32 8.72 -23.98
C ARG A 121 4.49 9.32 -22.83
N SER A 122 3.16 9.34 -22.93
CA SER A 122 2.29 9.94 -21.91
C SER A 122 2.53 9.35 -20.52
N VAL A 123 2.59 8.02 -20.43
CA VAL A 123 2.88 7.31 -19.17
C VAL A 123 4.23 7.75 -18.59
N ASP A 124 5.25 7.87 -19.43
CA ASP A 124 6.59 8.25 -19.00
C ASP A 124 6.60 9.68 -18.40
N VAL A 125 5.82 10.61 -18.98
CA VAL A 125 5.65 11.99 -18.47
C VAL A 125 4.97 11.98 -17.09
N HIS A 126 3.87 11.23 -16.94
CA HIS A 126 3.17 11.13 -15.68
C HIS A 126 4.03 10.46 -14.59
N VAL A 127 4.78 9.41 -14.93
CA VAL A 127 5.71 8.76 -14.01
C VAL A 127 6.87 9.68 -13.61
N SER A 128 7.42 10.46 -14.55
CA SER A 128 8.48 11.43 -14.26
C SER A 128 8.01 12.49 -13.26
N ALA A 129 6.83 13.07 -13.49
CA ALA A 129 6.24 14.04 -12.58
C ALA A 129 5.91 13.41 -11.21
N LEU A 130 5.40 12.19 -11.19
CA LEU A 130 5.12 11.45 -9.96
C LEU A 130 6.39 11.19 -9.14
N ARG A 131 7.49 10.78 -9.79
CA ARG A 131 8.80 10.60 -9.14
C ARG A 131 9.31 11.90 -8.49
N ALA A 132 9.18 13.02 -9.19
CA ALA A 132 9.58 14.31 -8.66
C ALA A 132 8.77 14.69 -7.41
N LYS A 133 7.47 14.41 -7.39
CA LYS A 133 6.60 14.67 -6.24
C LYS A 133 6.89 13.72 -5.07
N LEU A 134 7.11 12.43 -5.34
CA LEU A 134 7.56 11.46 -4.33
C LEU A 134 8.86 11.93 -3.66
N ALA A 135 9.86 12.33 -4.46
CA ALA A 135 11.14 12.82 -3.94
C ALA A 135 11.03 14.10 -3.10
N ARG A 136 10.00 14.93 -3.30
CA ARG A 136 9.74 16.12 -2.46
C ARG A 136 9.22 15.77 -1.08
N VAL A 137 8.46 14.68 -0.95
CA VAL A 137 7.82 14.28 0.31
C VAL A 137 8.60 13.21 1.07
N THR A 138 9.61 12.58 0.46
CA THR A 138 10.47 11.56 1.09
C THR A 138 11.86 12.09 1.43
N LEU A 139 12.49 11.54 2.47
CA LEU A 139 13.90 11.79 2.77
C LEU A 139 14.79 11.25 1.63
N PRO A 140 15.92 11.92 1.30
CA PRO A 140 16.86 11.40 0.31
C PRO A 140 17.35 10.01 0.69
N GLY A 141 17.27 9.04 -0.22
CA GLY A 141 17.64 7.66 0.08
C GLY A 141 16.47 6.79 0.58
N GLU A 142 15.45 7.40 1.17
CA GLU A 142 14.33 6.70 1.81
C GLU A 142 13.03 6.79 1.00
N GLY A 143 12.07 5.93 1.34
CA GLY A 143 10.75 5.87 0.72
C GLY A 143 10.67 5.05 -0.57
N PRO A 144 9.45 4.84 -1.08
CA PRO A 144 9.22 3.96 -2.21
C PRO A 144 9.67 4.60 -3.51
N ARG A 145 10.20 3.78 -4.42
CA ARG A 145 10.78 4.23 -5.69
C ARG A 145 10.09 3.59 -6.87
N ILE A 146 9.65 4.41 -7.82
CA ILE A 146 9.13 3.92 -9.09
C ILE A 146 10.29 3.60 -10.01
N ARG A 147 10.45 2.34 -10.40
CA ARG A 147 11.49 1.85 -11.32
C ARG A 147 10.89 1.45 -12.65
N ALA A 148 11.63 1.63 -13.74
CA ALA A 148 11.26 1.11 -15.04
C ALA A 148 11.74 -0.34 -15.15
N VAL A 149 10.89 -1.24 -15.60
CA VAL A 149 11.19 -2.66 -15.82
C VAL A 149 11.11 -2.91 -17.32
N ARG A 150 12.26 -3.21 -17.93
CA ARG A 150 12.39 -3.35 -19.38
C ARG A 150 11.39 -4.39 -19.91
N GLY A 151 10.62 -4.00 -20.91
CA GLY A 151 9.59 -4.84 -21.53
C GLY A 151 8.34 -5.11 -20.68
N ARG A 152 8.24 -4.57 -19.45
CA ARG A 152 7.09 -4.81 -18.55
C ARG A 152 6.44 -3.55 -17.97
N GLY A 153 7.07 -2.39 -18.06
CA GLY A 153 6.49 -1.12 -17.58
C GLY A 153 7.13 -0.59 -16.30
N TYR A 154 6.35 -0.37 -15.25
CA TYR A 154 6.81 0.32 -14.04
C TYR A 154 6.47 -0.44 -12.76
N GLN A 155 7.32 -0.33 -11.76
CA GLN A 155 7.17 -1.03 -10.48
C GLN A 155 7.42 -0.05 -9.34
N LEU A 156 6.61 -0.12 -8.27
CA LEU A 156 6.93 0.51 -7.00
C LEU A 156 7.78 -0.44 -6.15
N GLY A 157 9.01 -0.05 -5.82
CA GLY A 157 9.88 -0.72 -4.87
C GLY A 157 9.85 -0.07 -3.51
#